data_AF-A0AAI9T9N7-F1
#
_entry.id   AF-A0AAI9T9N7-F1
#
_cell.length_a   1.000
_cell.length_b   1.000
_cell.length_c   1.000
_cell.angle_alpha   90.00
_cell.angle_beta   90.00
_cell.angle_gamma   90.00
#
_symmetry.space_group_name_H-M   'P 1'
#
loop_
_entity.id
_entity.type
_entity.pdbx_description
1 polymer ?
#
loop_
_entity_poly.entity_id
_entity_poly.type
_entity_poly.pdbx_seq_one_letter_code
_entity_poly.pdbx_strand_id
1 'polypeptide(L)'
;MATDVRIAQAIGTLGCAAAASGIATLSIMSVPSIILPARHPPSATLPFQDTPGTPTAHLTHQWLDMYDRGSKIFPGISAVSSLANLYALWALRDSPTPAPDIFGSSWSTCYLLAVGVTMSIAPFTVTVMKKTNAKLKAHAKRDDAAGAEGTEGMVVSPQEKAKRARDDSEVIELLKHWSQLNLIRAVFPLVGAGIGFYAAVSSWIIP
;
A
#
# COMPACT_ATOMS: atom_id res chain seq x y z
N MET A 1 -24.78 -0.67 -24.09
CA MET A 1 -24.28 -1.92 -23.51
C MET A 1 -22.80 -2.11 -23.77
N ALA A 2 -22.31 -2.01 -25.02
CA ALA A 2 -20.86 -2.02 -25.25
C ALA A 2 -20.10 -0.91 -24.48
N THR A 3 -20.47 0.36 -24.66
CA THR A 3 -19.66 1.50 -24.18
C THR A 3 -19.58 1.59 -22.65
N ASP A 4 -20.71 1.40 -21.96
CA ASP A 4 -20.83 1.37 -20.50
C ASP A 4 -19.98 0.25 -19.88
N VAL A 5 -20.00 -0.95 -20.46
CA VAL A 5 -19.14 -2.06 -20.02
C VAL A 5 -17.66 -1.75 -20.24
N ARG A 6 -17.28 -1.18 -21.40
CA ARG A 6 -15.87 -0.79 -21.65
C ARG A 6 -15.38 0.28 -20.68
N ILE A 7 -16.21 1.27 -20.36
CA ILE A 7 -15.89 2.29 -19.37
C ILE A 7 -15.67 1.63 -18.00
N ALA A 8 -16.56 0.73 -17.58
CA ALA A 8 -16.42 0.03 -16.30
C ALA A 8 -15.15 -0.85 -16.25
N GLN A 9 -14.85 -1.58 -17.31
CA GLN A 9 -13.62 -2.37 -17.44
C GLN A 9 -12.36 -1.50 -17.34
N ALA A 10 -12.37 -0.33 -17.99
CA ALA A 10 -11.27 0.63 -17.92
C ALA A 10 -11.12 1.19 -16.51
N ILE A 11 -12.20 1.63 -15.86
CA ILE A 11 -12.18 2.14 -14.48
C ILE A 11 -11.68 1.05 -13.52
N GLY A 12 -12.19 -0.16 -13.62
CA GLY A 12 -11.79 -1.29 -12.78
C GLY A 12 -10.30 -1.63 -12.93
N THR A 13 -9.82 -1.70 -14.17
CA THR A 13 -8.42 -2.05 -14.46
C THR A 13 -7.46 -0.93 -14.05
N LEU A 14 -7.71 0.30 -14.50
CA LEU A 14 -6.84 1.44 -14.24
C LEU A 14 -6.83 1.81 -12.76
N GLY A 15 -7.97 1.73 -12.08
CA GLY A 15 -8.04 2.00 -10.66
C GLY A 15 -7.28 0.96 -9.82
N CYS A 16 -7.37 -0.33 -10.16
CA CYS A 16 -6.53 -1.36 -9.53
C CYS A 16 -5.03 -1.12 -9.79
N ALA A 17 -4.65 -0.78 -11.03
CA ALA A 17 -3.26 -0.46 -11.37
C ALA A 17 -2.74 0.78 -10.63
N ALA A 18 -3.57 1.83 -10.52
CA ALA A 18 -3.25 3.05 -9.78
C ALA A 18 -3.08 2.78 -8.28
N ALA A 19 -3.95 1.95 -7.68
CA ALA A 19 -3.81 1.52 -6.29
C ALA A 19 -2.51 0.73 -6.08
N ALA A 20 -2.19 -0.21 -6.97
CA ALA A 20 -0.95 -0.98 -6.92
C ALA A 20 0.28 -0.09 -7.00
N SER A 21 0.34 0.78 -8.01
CA SER A 21 1.45 1.72 -8.23
C SER A 21 1.62 2.63 -7.02
N GLY A 22 0.55 3.29 -6.56
CA GLY A 22 0.63 4.20 -5.42
C GLY A 22 1.08 3.51 -4.13
N ILE A 23 0.60 2.29 -3.86
CA ILE A 23 1.06 1.50 -2.71
C ILE A 23 2.55 1.16 -2.85
N ALA A 24 2.99 0.71 -4.02
CA ALA A 24 4.39 0.35 -4.28
C ALA A 24 5.33 1.57 -4.15
N THR A 25 4.92 2.74 -4.64
CA THR A 25 5.72 3.98 -4.57
C THR A 25 6.07 4.36 -3.13
N LEU A 26 5.17 4.15 -2.16
CA LEU A 26 5.47 4.40 -0.74
C LEU A 26 6.69 3.59 -0.27
N SER A 27 6.84 2.36 -0.77
CA SER A 27 7.94 1.48 -0.41
C SER A 27 9.22 1.72 -1.22
N ILE A 28 9.08 1.96 -2.53
CA ILE A 28 10.21 2.06 -3.47
C ILE A 28 10.88 3.42 -3.40
N MET A 29 10.11 4.48 -3.19
CA MET A 29 10.62 5.86 -3.21
C MET A 29 10.56 6.47 -1.81
N SER A 30 9.39 6.48 -1.17
CA SER A 30 9.20 7.27 0.05
C SER A 30 9.99 6.75 1.25
N VAL A 31 9.98 5.43 1.51
CA VAL A 31 10.75 4.88 2.64
C VAL A 31 12.27 5.14 2.49
N PRO A 32 12.92 4.84 1.34
CA PRO A 32 14.33 5.20 1.14
C PRO A 32 14.60 6.69 1.31
N SER A 33 13.70 7.57 0.87
CA SER A 33 13.83 9.02 1.04
C SER A 33 13.72 9.47 2.50
N ILE A 34 12.88 8.82 3.31
CA ILE A 34 12.72 9.13 4.73
C ILE A 34 14.02 8.78 5.49
N ILE A 35 14.61 7.61 5.23
CA ILE A 35 15.77 7.12 5.98
C ILE A 35 17.13 7.64 5.47
N LEU A 36 17.13 8.68 4.64
CA LEU A 36 18.37 9.20 4.05
C LEU A 36 19.39 9.64 5.13
N PRO A 37 20.68 9.33 4.95
CA PRO A 37 21.74 9.84 5.82
C PRO A 37 21.96 11.36 5.64
N ALA A 38 22.52 12.02 6.65
CA ALA A 38 22.71 13.49 6.67
C ALA A 38 23.66 14.00 5.56
N ARG A 39 24.61 13.16 5.14
CA ARG A 39 25.54 13.43 4.05
C ARG A 39 25.70 12.17 3.22
N HIS A 40 25.68 12.34 1.91
CA HIS A 40 25.90 11.25 0.96
C HIS A 40 26.75 11.74 -0.21
N PRO A 41 27.80 11.00 -0.63
CA PRO A 41 28.55 11.31 -1.85
C PRO A 41 27.64 11.18 -3.09
N PRO A 42 27.67 12.11 -4.06
CA PRO A 42 26.78 12.09 -5.25
C PRO A 42 26.79 10.79 -6.07
N SER A 43 27.82 9.97 -5.93
CA SER A 43 28.08 8.75 -6.69
C SER A 43 27.91 7.45 -5.90
N ALA A 44 27.61 7.50 -4.60
CA ALA A 44 27.46 6.28 -3.82
C ALA A 44 26.06 5.64 -4.01
N THR A 45 26.00 4.32 -4.15
CA THR A 45 24.75 3.58 -4.07
C THR A 45 24.31 3.55 -2.61
N LEU A 46 23.22 4.23 -2.27
CA LEU A 46 22.69 4.31 -0.90
C LEU A 46 22.44 2.90 -0.34
N PRO A 47 23.26 2.38 0.59
CA PRO A 47 22.90 1.18 1.31
C PRO A 47 21.77 1.55 2.25
N PHE A 48 20.76 0.69 2.36
CA PHE A 48 19.65 0.86 3.31
C PHE A 48 20.09 0.89 4.80
N GLN A 49 21.40 0.88 5.09
CA GLN A 49 22.01 0.62 6.40
C GLN A 49 22.66 1.84 7.07
N ASP A 50 22.72 3.01 6.43
CA ASP A 50 23.32 4.19 7.06
C ASP A 50 22.40 4.81 8.12
N THR A 51 23.02 5.39 9.14
CA THR A 51 22.32 6.15 10.19
C THR A 51 21.59 7.33 9.55
N PRO A 52 20.27 7.46 9.74
CA PRO A 52 19.51 8.58 9.17
C PRO A 52 20.08 9.92 9.61
N GLY A 53 19.94 10.92 8.75
CA GLY A 53 20.37 12.29 9.07
C GLY A 53 19.44 13.02 10.04
N THR A 54 18.26 12.46 10.33
CA THR A 54 17.24 13.08 11.17
C THR A 54 16.87 12.19 12.36
N PRO A 55 16.36 12.78 13.47
CA PRO A 55 15.96 12.02 14.64
C PRO A 55 14.86 10.99 14.37
N THR A 56 14.90 9.85 15.06
CA THR A 56 13.95 8.73 14.91
C THR A 56 12.48 9.12 15.05
N ALA A 57 12.17 10.02 15.98
CA ALA A 57 10.81 10.55 16.15
C ALA A 57 10.32 11.23 14.87
N HIS A 58 11.16 12.03 14.22
CA HIS A 58 10.81 12.71 12.97
C HIS A 58 10.56 11.71 11.83
N LEU A 59 11.42 10.69 11.69
CA LEU A 59 11.28 9.64 10.67
C LEU A 59 9.96 8.87 10.80
N THR A 60 9.62 8.51 12.04
CA THR A 60 8.41 7.72 12.33
C THR A 60 7.14 8.56 12.17
N HIS A 61 7.18 9.86 12.46
CA HIS A 61 6.13 10.80 12.09
C HIS A 61 5.94 10.93 10.58
N GLN A 62 7.02 11.12 9.81
CA GLN A 62 6.94 11.18 8.34
C GLN A 62 6.32 9.91 7.77
N TRP A 63 6.72 8.74 8.28
CA TRP A 63 6.11 7.47 7.92
C TRP A 63 4.63 7.41 8.31
N LEU A 64 4.25 7.89 9.51
CA LEU A 64 2.87 7.86 9.99
C LEU A 64 1.96 8.73 9.10
N ASP A 65 2.39 9.94 8.76
CA ASP A 65 1.65 10.82 7.87
C ASP A 65 1.46 10.21 6.47
N MET A 66 2.52 9.60 5.95
CA MET A 66 2.48 8.87 4.69
C MET A 66 1.49 7.69 4.76
N TYR A 67 1.55 6.89 5.83
CA TYR A 67 0.65 5.76 6.07
C TYR A 67 -0.81 6.21 6.18
N ASP A 68 -1.09 7.29 6.93
CA ASP A 68 -2.42 7.79 7.16
C ASP A 68 -3.05 8.38 5.89
N ARG A 69 -2.25 9.02 5.02
CA ARG A 69 -2.71 9.44 3.69
C ARG A 69 -3.03 8.23 2.81
N GLY A 70 -2.13 7.26 2.76
CA GLY A 70 -2.32 6.04 1.98
C GLY A 70 -3.55 5.22 2.41
N SER A 71 -3.80 5.12 3.71
CA SER A 71 -4.96 4.40 4.26
C SER A 71 -6.30 5.07 3.96
N LYS A 72 -6.31 6.35 3.60
CA LYS A 72 -7.52 7.08 3.18
C LYS A 72 -7.72 7.04 1.66
N ILE A 73 -6.64 7.08 0.89
CA ILE A 73 -6.69 7.14 -0.58
C ILE A 73 -6.93 5.76 -1.20
N PHE A 74 -6.09 4.77 -0.87
CA PHE A 74 -6.07 3.52 -1.63
C PHE A 74 -7.30 2.64 -1.44
N PRO A 75 -7.89 2.49 -0.22
CA PRO A 75 -9.15 1.77 -0.07
C PRO A 75 -10.30 2.37 -0.89
N GLY A 76 -10.34 3.70 -1.03
CA GLY A 76 -11.34 4.39 -1.85
C GLY A 76 -11.18 4.06 -3.34
N ILE A 77 -9.95 4.13 -3.86
CA ILE A 77 -9.64 3.72 -5.24
C ILE A 77 -10.00 2.25 -5.47
N SER A 78 -9.59 1.36 -4.57
CA SER A 78 -9.91 -0.07 -4.66
C SER A 78 -11.40 -0.34 -4.61
N ALA A 79 -12.18 0.39 -3.80
CA ALA A 79 -13.63 0.25 -3.75
C ALA A 79 -14.30 0.68 -5.06
N VAL A 80 -13.95 1.84 -5.61
CA VAL A 80 -14.48 2.31 -6.90
C VAL A 80 -14.14 1.33 -8.03
N SER A 81 -12.88 0.87 -8.07
CA SER A 81 -12.42 -0.12 -9.05
C SER A 81 -13.18 -1.44 -8.91
N SER A 82 -13.42 -1.89 -7.69
CA SER A 82 -14.17 -3.12 -7.40
C SER A 82 -15.63 -3.00 -7.82
N LEU A 83 -16.28 -1.86 -7.57
CA LEU A 83 -17.64 -1.61 -8.02
C LEU A 83 -17.75 -1.63 -9.54
N ALA A 84 -16.78 -1.04 -10.24
CA ALA A 84 -16.74 -1.08 -11.71
C ALA A 84 -16.56 -2.52 -12.24
N ASN A 85 -15.69 -3.32 -11.62
CA ASN A 85 -15.54 -4.75 -11.95
C ASN A 85 -16.80 -5.56 -11.62
N LEU A 86 -17.51 -5.28 -10.52
CA LEU A 86 -18.78 -5.93 -10.20
C LEU A 86 -19.88 -5.58 -11.20
N TYR A 87 -19.89 -4.36 -11.72
CA TYR A 87 -20.78 -4.00 -12.81
C TYR A 87 -20.43 -4.76 -14.10
N ALA A 88 -19.14 -4.85 -14.47
CA ALA A 88 -18.71 -5.62 -15.64
C ALA A 88 -19.06 -7.12 -15.52
N LEU A 89 -18.90 -7.69 -14.32
CA LEU A 89 -19.37 -9.02 -13.96
C LEU A 89 -20.87 -9.17 -14.28
N TRP A 90 -21.67 -8.25 -13.74
CA TRP A 90 -23.13 -8.33 -13.88
C TRP A 90 -23.56 -8.20 -15.34
N ALA A 91 -22.94 -7.29 -16.09
CA ALA A 91 -23.27 -7.03 -17.49
C ALA A 91 -22.86 -8.17 -18.44
N LEU A 92 -21.77 -8.89 -18.15
CA LEU A 92 -21.24 -9.97 -18.98
C LEU A 92 -21.61 -11.37 -18.51
N ARG A 93 -22.45 -11.50 -17.46
CA ARG A 93 -22.75 -12.78 -16.81
C ARG A 93 -23.38 -13.82 -17.73
N ASP A 94 -24.16 -13.37 -18.71
CA ASP A 94 -24.90 -14.21 -19.66
C ASP A 94 -24.20 -14.26 -21.03
N SER A 95 -23.04 -13.61 -21.18
CA SER A 95 -22.31 -13.54 -22.44
C SER A 95 -21.54 -14.83 -22.73
N PRO A 96 -21.39 -15.22 -24.01
CA PRO A 96 -20.54 -16.33 -24.40
C PRO A 96 -19.11 -16.12 -23.90
N THR A 97 -18.54 -17.17 -23.32
CA THR A 97 -17.19 -17.16 -22.76
C THR A 97 -16.21 -17.83 -23.69
N PRO A 98 -14.90 -17.49 -23.63
CA PRO A 98 -13.87 -18.24 -24.33
C PRO A 98 -13.83 -19.69 -23.81
N ALA A 99 -13.14 -20.57 -24.56
CA ALA A 99 -12.80 -21.91 -24.09
C ALA A 99 -12.14 -21.84 -22.69
N PRO A 100 -12.25 -22.89 -21.85
CA PRO A 100 -11.72 -22.87 -20.49
C PRO A 100 -10.27 -22.38 -20.47
N ASP A 101 -10.04 -21.27 -19.78
CA ASP A 101 -8.72 -20.67 -19.62
C ASP A 101 -8.28 -20.70 -18.14
N ILE A 102 -7.18 -20.04 -17.83
CA ILE A 102 -6.54 -20.01 -16.51
C ILE A 102 -7.49 -19.45 -15.42
N PHE A 103 -8.50 -18.67 -15.79
CA PHE A 103 -9.48 -18.05 -14.89
C PHE A 103 -10.88 -18.67 -14.98
N GLY A 104 -11.06 -19.71 -15.79
CA GLY A 104 -12.28 -20.51 -15.93
C GLY A 104 -13.13 -20.13 -17.14
N SER A 105 -14.34 -20.70 -17.22
CA SER A 105 -15.25 -20.53 -18.35
C SER A 105 -16.30 -19.44 -18.12
N SER A 106 -16.03 -18.41 -17.31
CA SER A 106 -17.01 -17.34 -17.03
C SER A 106 -16.35 -15.99 -16.77
N TRP A 107 -16.83 -14.95 -17.48
CA TRP A 107 -16.46 -13.56 -17.21
C TRP A 107 -16.74 -13.16 -15.77
N SER A 108 -17.83 -13.71 -15.19
CA SER A 108 -18.20 -13.43 -13.81
C SER A 108 -17.13 -13.89 -12.83
N THR A 109 -16.53 -15.06 -13.07
CA THR A 109 -15.44 -15.57 -12.25
C THR A 109 -14.22 -14.68 -12.35
N CYS A 110 -13.83 -14.23 -13.55
CA CYS A 110 -12.69 -13.33 -13.74
C CYS A 110 -12.85 -12.02 -12.94
N TYR A 111 -13.99 -11.33 -13.11
CA TYR A 111 -14.23 -10.08 -12.42
C TYR A 111 -14.40 -10.25 -10.90
N LEU A 112 -15.00 -11.36 -10.45
CA LEU A 112 -15.11 -11.66 -9.03
C LEU A 112 -13.74 -11.94 -8.40
N LEU A 113 -12.86 -12.67 -9.10
CA LEU A 113 -11.48 -12.89 -8.67
C LEU A 113 -10.70 -11.57 -8.62
N ALA A 114 -10.85 -10.71 -9.63
CA ALA A 114 -10.22 -9.39 -9.65
C ALA A 114 -10.64 -8.53 -8.44
N VAL A 115 -11.94 -8.55 -8.08
CA VAL A 115 -12.48 -7.88 -6.89
C VAL A 115 -11.92 -8.50 -5.62
N GLY A 116 -12.00 -9.83 -5.47
CA GLY A 116 -11.57 -10.54 -4.28
C GLY A 116 -10.08 -10.33 -3.99
N VAL A 117 -9.22 -10.47 -5.00
CA VAL A 117 -7.78 -10.25 -4.84
C VAL A 117 -7.48 -8.79 -4.53
N THR A 118 -8.10 -7.82 -5.23
CA THR A 118 -7.87 -6.39 -4.98
C THR A 118 -8.29 -6.00 -3.56
N MET A 119 -9.44 -6.46 -3.10
CA MET A 119 -9.97 -6.12 -1.78
C MET A 119 -9.23 -6.83 -0.64
N SER A 120 -8.45 -7.88 -0.93
CA SER A 120 -7.62 -8.58 0.06
C SER A 120 -6.49 -7.72 0.65
N ILE A 121 -6.22 -6.52 0.11
CA ILE A 121 -5.30 -5.55 0.72
C ILE A 121 -5.69 -5.19 2.16
N ALA A 122 -6.98 -5.09 2.46
CA ALA A 122 -7.47 -4.71 3.78
C ALA A 122 -7.20 -5.81 4.82
N PRO A 123 -7.63 -7.08 4.61
CA PRO A 123 -7.30 -8.17 5.53
C PRO A 123 -5.79 -8.38 5.65
N PHE A 124 -5.01 -8.27 4.57
CA PHE A 124 -3.54 -8.34 4.64
C PHE A 124 -2.96 -7.28 5.58
N THR A 125 -3.45 -6.03 5.48
CA THR A 125 -2.97 -4.92 6.32
C THR A 125 -3.27 -5.14 7.81
N VAL A 126 -4.48 -5.58 8.15
CA VAL A 126 -4.90 -5.74 9.55
C VAL A 126 -4.43 -7.04 10.20
N THR A 127 -3.98 -8.02 9.42
CA THR A 127 -3.47 -9.30 9.93
C THR A 127 -1.95 -9.36 9.90
N VAL A 128 -1.34 -9.22 8.73
CA VAL A 128 0.10 -9.39 8.51
C VAL A 128 0.88 -8.16 8.97
N MET A 129 0.43 -6.96 8.60
CA MET A 129 1.15 -5.72 8.90
C MET A 129 0.86 -5.15 10.30
N LYS A 130 -0.09 -5.73 11.05
CA LYS A 130 -0.58 -5.18 12.33
C LYS A 130 0.53 -4.90 13.33
N LYS A 131 1.43 -5.86 13.55
CA LYS A 131 2.51 -5.74 14.53
C LYS A 131 3.49 -4.62 14.16
N THR A 132 3.95 -4.60 12.91
CA THR A 132 4.88 -3.59 12.40
C THR A 132 4.25 -2.19 12.44
N ASN A 133 3.00 -2.06 11.99
CA ASN A 133 2.25 -0.81 12.04
C ASN A 133 2.08 -0.30 13.47
N ALA A 134 1.80 -1.19 14.44
CA ALA A 134 1.63 -0.81 15.84
C ALA A 134 2.94 -0.29 16.46
N LYS A 135 4.06 -0.96 16.21
CA LYS A 135 5.37 -0.52 16.69
C LYS A 135 5.76 0.85 16.11
N LEU A 136 5.67 1.01 14.79
CA LEU A 136 6.00 2.28 14.13
C LEU A 136 5.07 3.42 14.60
N LYS A 137 3.79 3.15 14.81
CA LYS A 137 2.84 4.13 15.41
C LYS A 137 3.20 4.49 16.84
N ALA A 138 3.64 3.52 17.65
CA ALA A 138 4.05 3.78 19.03
C ALA A 138 5.30 4.68 19.08
N HIS A 139 6.26 4.46 18.18
CA HIS A 139 7.43 5.33 18.04
C HIS A 139 7.06 6.74 17.56
N ALA A 140 6.20 6.83 16.54
CA ALA A 140 5.74 8.12 16.02
C ALA A 140 5.02 8.93 17.09
N LYS A 141 4.12 8.32 17.85
CA LYS A 141 3.26 9.04 18.81
C LYS A 141 3.84 9.16 20.22
N ARG A 142 5.08 8.70 20.43
CA ARG A 142 5.69 8.62 21.77
C ARG A 142 5.72 9.97 22.48
N ASP A 143 5.97 11.03 21.73
CA ASP A 143 6.18 12.39 22.26
C ASP A 143 4.98 13.33 21.99
N ASP A 144 3.90 12.85 21.34
CA ASP A 144 2.70 13.66 21.01
C ASP A 144 2.07 14.32 22.24
N ALA A 145 2.02 13.59 23.37
CA ALA A 145 1.45 14.10 24.62
C ALA A 145 2.32 15.21 25.21
N ALA A 146 3.64 15.05 25.19
CA ALA A 146 4.56 16.09 25.64
C ALA A 146 4.49 17.33 24.74
N GLY A 147 4.26 17.15 23.43
CA GLY A 147 3.98 18.24 22.50
C GLY A 147 2.70 18.99 22.80
N ALA A 148 1.59 18.27 23.01
CA ALA A 148 0.30 18.87 23.34
C ALA A 148 0.34 19.66 24.67
N GLU A 149 1.15 19.21 25.62
CA GLU A 149 1.31 19.84 26.94
C GLU A 149 2.42 20.92 26.98
N GLY A 150 3.16 21.12 25.88
CA GLY A 150 4.25 22.09 25.81
C GLY A 150 5.49 21.69 26.62
N THR A 151 5.66 20.41 26.92
CA THR A 151 6.74 19.86 27.77
C THR A 151 7.86 19.18 26.99
N GLU A 152 7.89 19.30 25.66
CA GLU A 152 8.90 18.68 24.76
C GLU A 152 10.36 19.00 25.15
N GLY A 153 10.59 20.18 25.73
CA GLY A 153 11.92 20.64 26.16
C GLY A 153 12.33 20.20 27.57
N MET A 154 11.47 19.47 28.29
CA MET A 154 11.79 19.02 29.65
C MET A 154 12.91 17.98 29.62
N VAL A 155 13.85 18.11 30.55
CA VAL A 155 15.01 17.23 30.63
C VAL A 155 14.55 15.82 31.01
N VAL A 156 14.57 14.93 30.02
CA VAL A 156 14.32 13.51 30.24
C VAL A 156 15.47 12.90 31.05
N SER A 157 15.16 12.01 31.98
CA SER A 157 16.16 11.35 32.81
C SER A 157 17.20 10.58 31.96
N PRO A 158 18.46 10.45 32.41
CA PRO A 158 19.47 9.67 31.68
C PRO A 158 19.05 8.22 31.41
N GLN A 159 18.33 7.60 32.36
CA GLN A 159 17.80 6.24 32.24
C GLN A 159 16.77 6.14 31.11
N GLU A 160 15.88 7.13 31.01
CA GLU A 160 14.87 7.16 29.97
C GLU A 160 15.45 7.51 28.60
N LYS A 161 16.47 8.38 28.52
CA LYS A 161 17.24 8.59 27.28
C LYS A 161 17.90 7.30 26.79
N ALA A 162 18.51 6.52 27.69
CA ALA A 162 19.12 5.25 27.33
C ALA A 162 18.08 4.21 26.87
N LYS A 163 16.92 4.15 27.53
CA LYS A 163 15.80 3.31 27.11
C LYS A 163 15.30 3.71 25.71
N ARG A 164 15.07 5.00 25.47
CA ARG A 164 14.64 5.52 24.15
C ARG A 164 15.65 5.19 23.05
N ALA A 165 16.95 5.36 23.31
CA ALA A 165 17.98 5.00 22.34
C ALA A 165 17.97 3.50 22.00
N ARG A 166 17.72 2.63 23.00
CA ARG A 166 17.56 1.19 22.78
C ARG A 166 16.31 0.89 21.95
N ASP A 167 15.18 1.49 22.30
CA ASP A 167 13.91 1.29 21.60
C ASP A 167 13.98 1.84 20.16
N ASP A 168 14.67 2.95 19.93
CA ASP A 168 14.83 3.60 18.62
C ASP A 168 15.76 2.80 17.68
N SER A 169 16.58 1.89 18.21
CA SER A 169 17.51 1.09 17.41
C SER A 169 16.81 0.12 16.44
N GLU A 170 15.57 -0.30 16.73
CA GLU A 170 14.80 -1.19 15.85
C GLU A 170 14.03 -0.43 14.74
N VAL A 171 13.91 0.89 14.82
CA VAL A 171 13.01 1.65 13.92
C VAL A 171 13.42 1.51 12.45
N ILE A 172 14.71 1.52 12.17
CA ILE A 172 15.19 1.39 10.79
C ILE A 172 14.82 0.03 10.22
N GLU A 173 15.01 -1.05 10.98
CA GLU A 173 14.59 -2.39 10.59
C GLU A 173 13.08 -2.49 10.40
N LEU A 174 12.30 -1.88 11.30
CA LEU A 174 10.84 -1.83 11.19
C LEU A 174 10.38 -1.12 9.91
N LEU A 175 11.01 -0.01 9.52
CA LEU A 175 10.70 0.71 8.28
C LEU A 175 11.04 -0.14 7.03
N LYS A 176 12.17 -0.87 7.02
CA LYS A 176 12.48 -1.79 5.90
C LYS A 176 11.47 -2.92 5.83
N HIS A 177 11.18 -3.53 6.97
CA HIS A 177 10.24 -4.64 7.04
C HIS A 177 8.83 -4.20 6.63
N TRP A 178 8.39 -3.02 7.07
CA TRP A 178 7.14 -2.42 6.62
C TRP A 178 7.15 -2.20 5.10
N SER A 179 8.25 -1.67 4.54
CA SER A 179 8.40 -1.44 3.10
C SER A 179 8.25 -2.74 2.30
N GLN A 180 8.88 -3.83 2.75
CA GLN A 180 8.76 -5.16 2.14
C GLN A 180 7.33 -5.70 2.20
N LEU A 181 6.68 -5.64 3.36
CA LEU A 181 5.29 -6.07 3.50
C LEU A 181 4.35 -5.23 2.64
N ASN A 182 4.60 -3.93 2.56
CA ASN A 182 3.79 -3.02 1.75
C ASN A 182 4.00 -3.22 0.23
N LEU A 183 5.19 -3.67 -0.20
CA LEU A 183 5.42 -4.15 -1.58
C LEU A 183 4.61 -5.41 -1.88
N ILE A 184 4.61 -6.39 -0.98
CA ILE A 184 3.75 -7.58 -1.11
C ILE A 184 2.29 -7.16 -1.19
N ARG A 185 1.88 -6.18 -0.37
CA ARG A 185 0.53 -5.61 -0.41
C ARG A 185 0.17 -4.99 -1.77
N ALA A 186 1.12 -4.39 -2.48
CA ALA A 186 0.91 -3.82 -3.81
C ALA A 186 0.66 -4.90 -4.89
N VAL A 187 1.10 -6.14 -4.68
CA VAL A 187 0.90 -7.24 -5.63
C VAL A 187 -0.58 -7.59 -5.77
N PHE A 188 -1.37 -7.51 -4.70
CA PHE A 188 -2.79 -7.85 -4.73
C PHE A 188 -3.60 -7.02 -5.76
N PRO A 189 -3.61 -5.68 -5.70
CA PRO A 189 -4.30 -4.86 -6.70
C PRO A 189 -3.62 -4.96 -8.08
N LEU A 190 -2.32 -5.25 -8.16
CA LEU A 190 -1.64 -5.47 -9.44
C LEU A 190 -2.16 -6.74 -10.14
N VAL A 191 -2.30 -7.85 -9.41
CA VAL A 191 -2.92 -9.08 -9.91
C VAL A 191 -4.37 -8.82 -10.30
N GLY A 192 -5.12 -8.07 -9.48
CA GLY A 192 -6.48 -7.65 -9.81
C GLY A 192 -6.56 -6.85 -11.11
N ALA A 193 -5.62 -5.93 -11.34
CA ALA A 193 -5.51 -5.20 -12.60
C ALA A 193 -5.19 -6.11 -13.78
N GLY A 194 -4.29 -7.09 -13.60
CA GLY A 194 -3.96 -8.08 -14.62
C GLY A 194 -5.17 -8.93 -15.04
N ILE A 195 -5.95 -9.40 -14.07
CA ILE A 195 -7.19 -10.17 -14.32
C ILE A 195 -8.23 -9.29 -15.02
N GLY A 196 -8.44 -8.06 -14.54
CA GLY A 196 -9.37 -7.11 -15.15
C GLY A 196 -9.01 -6.76 -16.59
N PHE A 197 -7.71 -6.53 -16.85
CA PHE A 197 -7.17 -6.27 -18.19
C PHE A 197 -7.39 -7.47 -19.11
N TYR A 198 -7.03 -8.68 -18.66
CA TYR A 198 -7.26 -9.92 -19.40
C TYR A 198 -8.73 -10.06 -19.79
N ALA A 199 -9.65 -9.90 -18.83
CA ALA A 199 -11.08 -10.01 -19.08
C ALA A 199 -11.58 -8.93 -20.06
N ALA A 200 -11.07 -7.70 -19.95
CA ALA A 200 -11.45 -6.60 -20.86
C ALA A 200 -11.01 -6.85 -22.30
N VAL A 201 -9.78 -7.30 -22.52
CA VAL A 201 -9.24 -7.60 -23.85
C VAL A 201 -9.93 -8.83 -24.45
N SER A 202 -10.09 -9.89 -23.67
CA SER A 202 -10.66 -11.15 -24.17
C SER A 202 -12.17 -11.04 -24.44
N SER A 203 -12.88 -10.12 -23.76
CA SER A 203 -14.29 -9.85 -24.02
C SER A 203 -14.52 -8.79 -25.10
N TRP A 204 -13.49 -8.24 -25.74
CA TRP A 204 -13.57 -7.07 -26.63
C TRP A 204 -14.55 -7.23 -27.81
N ILE A 205 -14.72 -8.48 -28.29
CA ILE A 205 -15.56 -8.82 -29.45
C ILE A 205 -17.03 -9.00 -29.05
N ILE A 206 -17.33 -9.05 -27.74
CA ILE A 206 -18.70 -9.19 -27.25
C ILE A 206 -19.42 -7.83 -27.41
N PRO A 207 -20.55 -7.79 -28.15
CA PRO A 207 -21.31 -6.56 -28.43
C PRO A 207 -22.03 -5.98 -27.20
#